data_AF-A0A1C5NBR1-F1
#
_entry.id   AF-A0A1C5NBR1-F1
#
_cell.length_a   1.000
_cell.length_b   1.000
_cell.length_c   1.000
_cell.angle_alpha   90.00
_cell.angle_beta   90.00
_cell.angle_gamma   90.00
#
_symmetry.space_group_name_H-M   'P 1'
#
loop_
_entity.id
_entity.type
_entity.pdbx_description
1 polymer ?
#
loop_
_entity_poly.entity_id
_entity_poly.type
_entity_poly.pdbx_seq_one_letter_code
_entity_poly.pdbx_strand_id
1 'polypeptide(L)'
;MYFKTSDELQATYTIHCEGYNDFSRTLNNNTLSGYTTNHEYLLVGAISGQINTITVTLTNKQGNPVDTLSWSYNAPSLQGGD
;
A
#
# COMPACT_ATOMS: atom_id res chain seq x y z
N MET A 1 -0.34 7.58 3.05
CA MET A 1 -0.65 7.72 1.61
C MET A 1 -2.04 8.33 1.50
N TYR A 2 -2.20 9.35 0.65
CA TYR A 2 -3.48 10.04 0.46
C TYR A 2 -3.74 10.31 -1.02
N PHE A 3 -4.94 9.97 -1.50
CA PHE A 3 -5.41 10.33 -2.86
C PHE A 3 -6.94 10.21 -2.95
N LYS A 4 -7.50 10.68 -4.08
CA LYS A 4 -8.93 10.57 -4.39
C LYS A 4 -9.14 9.91 -5.74
N THR A 5 -10.31 9.29 -5.89
CA THR A 5 -10.77 8.62 -7.10
C THR A 5 -12.21 9.06 -7.40
N SER A 6 -12.65 8.90 -8.65
CA SER A 6 -14.03 9.21 -9.04
C SER A 6 -15.01 8.12 -8.62
N ASP A 7 -14.56 6.86 -8.58
CA ASP A 7 -15.34 5.69 -8.20
C ASP A 7 -14.91 5.14 -6.84
N GLU A 8 -15.82 4.47 -6.13
CA GLU A 8 -15.48 3.81 -4.87
C GLU A 8 -14.63 2.54 -5.14
N LEU A 9 -13.36 2.57 -4.73
CA LEU A 9 -12.40 1.48 -4.94
C LEU A 9 -11.88 0.92 -3.61
N GLN A 10 -11.50 -0.36 -3.63
CA GLN A 10 -10.72 -1.00 -2.58
C GLN A 10 -9.25 -0.98 -2.98
N ALA A 11 -8.36 -0.77 -2.02
CA ALA A 11 -6.91 -0.81 -2.26
C ALA A 11 -6.28 -2.03 -1.57
N THR A 12 -5.45 -2.77 -2.31
CA THR A 12 -4.50 -3.74 -1.76
C THR A 12 -3.09 -3.26 -2.04
N TYR A 13 -2.13 -3.64 -1.20
CA TYR A 13 -0.73 -3.33 -1.47
C TYR A 13 0.19 -4.49 -1.16
N THR A 14 1.33 -4.47 -1.83
CA THR A 14 2.47 -5.35 -1.64
C THR A 14 3.73 -4.52 -1.44
N ILE A 15 4.51 -4.86 -0.42
CA ILE A 15 5.88 -4.41 -0.23
C ILE A 15 6.79 -5.54 -0.70
N HIS A 16 7.59 -5.26 -1.71
CA HIS A 16 8.65 -6.13 -2.19
C HIS A 16 10.01 -5.54 -1.79
N CYS A 17 10.91 -6.37 -1.29
CA CYS A 17 12.29 -6.01 -1.00
C CYS A 17 13.17 -7.21 -1.37
N GLU A 18 14.21 -6.98 -2.17
CA GLU A 18 15.11 -8.03 -2.63
C GLU A 18 15.70 -8.83 -1.45
N GLY A 19 15.64 -10.16 -1.55
CA GLY A 19 16.09 -11.07 -0.49
C GLY A 19 15.13 -11.25 0.69
N TYR A 20 13.95 -10.62 0.67
CA TYR A 20 12.90 -10.79 1.68
C TYR A 20 11.59 -11.27 1.05
N ASN A 21 10.74 -11.90 1.87
CA ASN A 21 9.40 -12.29 1.42
C ASN A 21 8.51 -11.06 1.22
N ASP A 22 7.64 -11.12 0.22
CA ASP A 22 6.65 -10.08 -0.03
C ASP A 22 5.67 -9.96 1.16
N PHE A 23 5.38 -8.71 1.54
CA PHE A 23 4.36 -8.39 2.53
C PHE A 23 3.14 -7.77 1.86
N SER A 24 1.97 -8.41 1.96
CA SER A 24 0.74 -7.93 1.33
C SER A 24 -0.41 -7.75 2.32
N ARG A 25 -1.23 -6.71 2.09
CA ARG A 25 -2.43 -6.40 2.89
C ARG A 25 -3.50 -5.70 2.05
N THR A 26 -4.76 -5.97 2.37
CA THR A 26 -5.89 -5.10 2.00
C THR A 26 -5.91 -3.90 2.93
N LEU A 27 -6.01 -2.70 2.37
CA LEU A 27 -5.97 -1.44 3.13
C LEU A 27 -7.35 -1.13 3.71
N ASN A 28 -7.39 -0.93 5.02
CA ASN A 28 -8.59 -0.51 5.74
C ASN A 28 -8.85 0.98 5.52
N ASN A 29 -10.02 1.33 4.99
CA ASN A 29 -10.45 2.70 4.74
C ASN A 29 -11.52 3.21 5.74
N ASN A 30 -11.71 2.52 6.87
CA ASN A 30 -12.70 2.79 7.90
C ASN A 30 -14.17 2.86 7.40
N THR A 31 -14.46 2.19 6.29
CA THR A 31 -15.84 1.99 5.79
C THR A 31 -16.28 0.55 6.05
N LEU A 32 -17.60 0.32 6.15
CA LEU A 32 -18.15 -1.04 6.27
C LEU A 32 -17.99 -1.87 4.99
N SER A 33 -17.90 -1.22 3.82
CA SER A 33 -17.81 -1.90 2.52
C SER A 33 -16.36 -2.23 2.14
N GLY A 34 -15.38 -1.50 2.66
CA GLY A 34 -13.99 -1.57 2.22
C GLY A 34 -13.72 -0.83 0.91
N TYR A 35 -14.67 0.00 0.42
CA TYR A 35 -14.54 0.83 -0.78
C TYR A 35 -14.73 2.32 -0.44
N THR A 36 -13.99 3.21 -1.09
CA THR A 36 -14.05 4.66 -0.84
C THR A 36 -13.60 5.44 -2.07
N THR A 37 -14.01 6.71 -2.19
CA THR A 37 -13.43 7.69 -3.13
C THR A 37 -12.33 8.54 -2.48
N ASN A 38 -12.22 8.50 -1.13
CA ASN A 38 -11.22 9.22 -0.35
C ASN A 38 -10.29 8.20 0.32
N HIS A 39 -9.08 8.05 -0.21
CA HIS A 39 -8.13 7.04 0.20
C HIS A 39 -7.11 7.64 1.15
N GLU A 40 -7.12 7.21 2.40
CA GLU A 40 -6.15 7.62 3.42
C GLU A 40 -5.67 6.37 4.17
N TYR A 41 -4.37 6.08 4.04
CA TYR A 41 -3.83 4.81 4.52
C TYR A 41 -2.45 4.98 5.16
N LEU A 42 -2.20 4.17 6.19
CA LEU A 42 -0.87 3.89 6.70
C LEU A 42 -0.32 2.62 6.03
N LEU A 43 0.85 2.72 5.42
CA LEU A 43 1.57 1.57 4.87
C LEU A 43 2.60 1.11 5.90
N VAL A 44 2.66 -0.20 6.13
CA VAL A 44 3.60 -0.84 7.06
C VAL A 44 4.29 -2.02 6.36
N GLY A 45 5.36 -2.54 6.96
CA GLY A 45 6.08 -3.71 6.43
C GLY A 45 7.27 -3.39 5.54
N ALA A 46 7.67 -2.11 5.42
CA ALA A 46 8.93 -1.73 4.78
C ALA A 46 10.13 -2.24 5.60
N ILE A 47 11.13 -2.78 4.91
CA ILE A 47 12.40 -3.21 5.49
C ILE A 47 13.31 -2.01 5.64
N SER A 48 13.74 -1.73 6.87
CA SER A 48 14.61 -0.60 7.21
C SER A 48 15.99 -0.68 6.55
N GLY A 49 16.52 0.46 6.12
CA GLY A 49 17.84 0.55 5.47
C GLY A 49 17.87 -0.07 4.07
N GLN A 50 16.72 -0.43 3.51
CA GLN A 50 16.59 -1.06 2.20
C GLN A 50 15.70 -0.23 1.27
N ILE A 51 15.84 -0.46 -0.03
CA ILE A 51 14.91 0.03 -1.04
C ILE A 51 13.75 -0.95 -1.13
N ASN A 52 12.57 -0.46 -0.81
CA ASN A 52 11.32 -1.22 -0.88
C ASN A 52 10.56 -0.79 -2.12
N THR A 53 10.11 -1.73 -2.94
CA THR A 53 9.16 -1.46 -4.02
C THR A 53 7.75 -1.65 -3.49
N ILE A 54 6.97 -0.58 -3.49
CA ILE A 54 5.58 -0.56 -3.04
C ILE A 54 4.70 -0.61 -4.27
N THR A 55 3.81 -1.59 -4.33
CA THR A 55 2.79 -1.70 -5.38
C THR A 55 1.41 -1.68 -4.74
N VAL A 56 0.54 -0.79 -5.21
CA VAL A 56 -0.85 -0.65 -4.77
C VAL A 56 -1.77 -0.94 -5.94
N THR A 57 -2.69 -1.88 -5.77
CA THR A 57 -3.71 -2.21 -6.76
C THR A 57 -5.06 -1.69 -6.28
N LEU A 58 -5.76 -0.97 -7.16
CA LEU A 58 -7.12 -0.51 -6.92
C LEU A 58 -8.11 -1.42 -7.64
N THR A 59 -9.12 -1.88 -6.92
CA THR A 59 -10.10 -2.85 -7.40
C THR A 59 -11.51 -2.30 -7.20
N ASN A 60 -12.36 -2.43 -8.22
CA ASN A 60 -13.76 -2.02 -8.14
C ASN A 60 -14.63 -3.08 -7.45
N LYS A 61 -15.90 -2.77 -7.22
CA LYS A 61 -16.85 -3.67 -6.55
C LYS A 61 -17.13 -4.97 -7.32
N GLN A 62 -16.78 -5.03 -8.60
CA GLN A 62 -16.88 -6.25 -9.41
C GLN A 62 -15.65 -7.16 -9.25
N GLY A 63 -14.64 -6.75 -8.48
CA GLY A 63 -13.39 -7.48 -8.29
C GLY A 63 -12.37 -7.26 -9.41
N ASN A 64 -12.62 -6.33 -10.33
CA ASN A 64 -11.70 -6.04 -11.43
C ASN A 64 -10.68 -4.98 -11.02
N PRO A 65 -9.37 -5.20 -11.29
CA PRO A 65 -8.37 -4.15 -11.15
C PRO A 65 -8.70 -2.98 -12.08
N VAL A 66 -8.66 -1.77 -11.52
CA VAL A 66 -8.91 -0.51 -12.25
C VAL A 66 -7.59 0.22 -12.49
N ASP A 67 -6.67 0.20 -11.51
CA ASP A 67 -5.40 0.90 -11.61
C ASP A 67 -4.33 0.22 -10.73
N THR A 68 -3.06 0.50 -11.01
CA THR A 68 -1.91 0.05 -10.21
C THR A 68 -0.86 1.14 -10.13
N LEU A 69 -0.51 1.52 -8.90
CA LEU A 69 0.57 2.46 -8.62
C LEU A 69 1.77 1.68 -8.11
N SER A 70 2.97 1.99 -8.62
CA SER A 70 4.21 1.39 -8.13
C SER A 70 5.30 2.43 -7.98
N TRP A 71 6.00 2.42 -6.84
CA TRP A 71 7.11 3.33 -6.57
C TRP A 71 8.11 2.71 -5.59
N SER A 72 9.35 3.20 -5.64
CA SER A 72 10.39 2.82 -4.69
C SER A 72 10.40 3.74 -3.47
N TYR A 73 10.64 3.16 -2.30
CA TYR A 73 10.78 3.85 -1.02
C TYR A 73 12.09 3.42 -0.36
N ASN A 74 13.04 4.34 -0.24
CA ASN A 74 14.28 4.13 0.50
C ASN A 74 14.00 4.31 1.99
N ALA A 75 13.82 3.20 2.71
CA ALA A 75 13.48 3.24 4.12
C ALA A 75 14.71 3.59 4.96
N PRO A 76 14.59 4.48 5.97
CA PRO A 76 15.72 4.81 6.83
C PRO A 76 16.20 3.57 7.61
N SER A 77 17.49 3.54 7.94
CA SER A 77 18.04 2.55 8.85
C SER A 77 17.47 2.73 10.25
N LEU A 78 17.29 1.63 10.98
CA LEU A 78 16.94 1.68 12.39
C LEU A 78 18.08 2.36 13.17
N GLN A 79 17.71 3.28 14.05
CA GLN A 79 18.62 3.90 15.00
C GLN A 79 18.32 3.32 16.38
N GLY A 80 19.31 2.68 17.00
CA GLY A 80 19.28 2.36 18.43
C GLY A 80 19.72 3.58 19.24
N GLY A 81 19.20 3.74 20.46
CA GLY A 81 19.75 4.72 21.40
C GLY A 81 21.01 4.16 22.05
N ASP A 82 22.06 4.99 22.14
CA ASP A 82 23.25 4.73 22.96
C ASP A 82 22.95 4.97 24.45
#